data_AF-A0A524EEF5-F1
#
_entry.id   AF-A0A524EEF5-F1
#
_cell.length_a   1.000
_cell.length_b   1.000
_cell.length_c   1.000
_cell.angle_alpha   90.00
_cell.angle_beta   90.00
_cell.angle_gamma   90.00
#
_symmetry.space_group_name_H-M   'P 1'
#
loop_
_entity.id
_entity.type
_entity.pdbx_description
1 polymer ?
#
loop_
_entity_poly.entity_id
_entity_poly.type
_entity_poly.pdbx_seq_one_letter_code
_entity_poly.pdbx_strand_id
1 'polypeptide(L)'
;MPFSHHDFQYIDVHTHFFPPNIFQAIWDYFEIRDEEDKIKGWPVKYKLPVEKLVKVLESKNIRYFTTLNYSHKADISEYIN
;
A
#
# COMPACT_ATOMS: atom_id res chain seq x y z
N MET A 1 23.96 7.17 10.93
CA MET A 1 23.46 7.35 12.32
C MET A 1 22.58 6.16 12.64
N PRO A 2 22.83 5.40 13.72
CA PRO A 2 21.91 4.35 14.12
C PRO A 2 20.69 4.99 14.80
N PHE A 3 19.49 4.66 14.30
CA PHE A 3 18.25 4.96 15.02
C PHE A 3 18.07 3.97 16.17
N SER A 4 17.38 4.39 17.23
CA SER A 4 17.00 3.62 18.41
C SER A 4 15.48 3.67 18.60
N HIS A 5 14.95 2.83 19.48
CA HIS A 5 13.51 2.84 19.81
C HIS A 5 13.05 4.13 20.52
N HIS A 6 13.97 4.97 21.01
CA HIS A 6 13.65 6.27 21.59
C HIS A 6 13.41 7.36 20.54
N ASP A 7 13.83 7.14 19.29
CA ASP A 7 13.70 8.13 18.20
C ASP A 7 12.30 8.17 17.56
N PHE A 8 11.43 7.22 17.94
CA PHE A 8 10.12 7.04 17.32
C PHE A 8 9.02 6.94 18.37
N GLN A 9 7.96 7.74 18.20
CA GLN A 9 6.74 7.62 19.01
C GLN A 9 5.85 6.47 18.49
N TYR A 10 5.77 6.32 17.17
CA TYR A 10 5.10 5.22 16.47
C TYR A 10 5.68 5.10 15.07
N ILE A 11 5.66 3.87 14.54
CA ILE A 11 6.06 3.52 13.19
C ILE A 11 4.94 2.70 12.58
N ASP A 12 4.50 3.06 11.38
CA ASP A 12 3.64 2.17 10.59
C ASP A 12 4.52 1.17 9.83
N VAL A 13 4.57 -0.06 10.32
CA VAL A 13 5.46 -1.10 9.78
C VAL A 13 4.91 -1.80 8.53
N HIS A 14 3.69 -1.44 8.09
CA HIS A 14 3.00 -2.18 7.03
C HIS A 14 2.37 -1.23 6.01
N THR A 15 3.22 -0.60 5.19
CA THR A 15 2.76 0.20 4.05
C THR A 15 3.20 -0.42 2.73
N HIS A 16 2.39 -0.24 1.69
CA HIS A 16 2.67 -0.71 0.35
C HIS A 16 2.59 0.46 -0.64
N PHE A 17 3.63 0.63 -1.45
CA PHE A 17 3.66 1.62 -2.53
C PHE A 17 4.07 0.94 -3.82
N PHE A 18 3.09 0.66 -4.69
CA PHE A 18 3.33 -0.04 -5.94
C PHE A 18 3.33 0.91 -7.14
N PRO A 19 3.97 0.53 -8.25
CA PRO A 19 3.77 1.17 -9.54
C PRO A 19 2.28 1.22 -9.94
N PRO A 20 1.81 2.24 -10.69
CA PRO A 20 0.39 2.44 -10.98
C PRO A 20 -0.33 1.24 -11.59
N ASN A 21 0.33 0.49 -12.50
CA ASN A 21 -0.21 -0.72 -13.11
C ASN A 21 -0.42 -1.85 -12.11
N ILE A 22 0.47 -1.99 -11.12
CA ILE A 22 0.32 -3.00 -10.05
C ILE A 22 -0.78 -2.57 -9.08
N PHE A 23 -0.85 -1.29 -8.73
CA PHE A 23 -1.98 -0.79 -7.94
C PHE A 23 -3.33 -1.06 -8.61
N GLN A 24 -3.44 -0.81 -9.92
CA GLN A 24 -4.66 -1.12 -10.67
C GLN A 24 -5.02 -2.60 -10.57
N ALA A 25 -4.07 -3.50 -10.81
CA ALA A 25 -4.30 -4.94 -10.71
C ALA A 25 -4.72 -5.37 -9.29
N ILE A 26 -4.16 -4.75 -8.26
CA ILE A 26 -4.54 -4.99 -6.86
C ILE A 26 -5.98 -4.51 -6.59
N TRP A 27 -6.34 -3.31 -7.07
CA TRP A 27 -7.70 -2.78 -6.91
C TRP A 27 -8.71 -3.67 -7.62
N ASP A 28 -8.42 -4.09 -8.84
CA ASP A 28 -9.28 -4.98 -9.62
C ASP A 28 -9.48 -6.32 -8.91
N TYR A 29 -8.43 -6.87 -8.29
CA TYR A 29 -8.51 -8.11 -7.51
C TYR A 29 -9.36 -7.96 -6.25
N PHE A 30 -9.17 -6.88 -5.48
CA PHE A 30 -9.89 -6.69 -4.22
C PHE A 30 -11.34 -6.24 -4.43
N GLU A 31 -11.64 -5.55 -5.54
CA GLU A 31 -12.97 -5.03 -5.83
C GLU A 31 -13.76 -5.87 -6.85
N ILE A 32 -13.39 -7.15 -7.02
CA ILE A 32 -14.18 -8.12 -7.79
C ILE A 32 -15.64 -8.07 -7.33
N ARG A 33 -16.55 -8.02 -8.31
CA ARG A 33 -17.99 -7.95 -8.09
C ARG A 33 -18.67 -9.31 -8.31
N ASP A 34 -19.77 -9.54 -7.60
CA ASP A 34 -20.64 -10.69 -7.80
C ASP A 34 -21.70 -10.45 -8.90
N GLU A 35 -22.59 -11.42 -9.09
CA GLU A 35 -23.67 -11.36 -10.10
C GLU A 35 -24.69 -10.23 -9.84
N GLU A 36 -24.75 -9.70 -8.61
CA GLU A 36 -25.62 -8.61 -8.19
C GLU A 36 -24.89 -7.25 -8.18
N ASP A 37 -23.70 -7.17 -8.80
CA ASP A 37 -22.81 -6.00 -8.84
C ASP A 37 -22.28 -5.55 -7.47
N LYS A 38 -22.30 -6.40 -6.43
CA LYS A 38 -21.73 -6.06 -5.11
C LYS A 38 -20.25 -6.43 -5.05
N ILE A 39 -19.43 -5.59 -4.41
CA ILE A 39 -18.02 -5.90 -4.14
C ILE A 39 -17.97 -7.12 -3.20
N LYS A 40 -17.40 -8.22 -3.70
CA LYS A 40 -17.24 -9.48 -2.97
C LYS A 40 -15.97 -9.51 -2.13
N GLY A 41 -14.93 -8.82 -2.59
CA GLY A 41 -13.64 -8.74 -1.88
C GLY A 41 -13.62 -7.63 -0.83
N TRP A 42 -12.57 -6.80 -0.86
CA TRP A 42 -12.36 -5.71 0.08
C TRP A 42 -12.40 -4.35 -0.64
N PRO A 43 -13.30 -3.41 -0.29
CA PRO A 43 -13.35 -2.10 -0.93
C PRO A 43 -12.11 -1.26 -0.59
N VAL A 44 -11.36 -0.83 -1.61
CA VAL A 44 -10.10 -0.10 -1.39
C VAL A 44 -10.42 1.38 -1.16
N LYS A 45 -10.20 1.85 0.08
CA LYS A 45 -10.55 3.22 0.50
C LYS A 45 -9.67 4.29 -0.13
N TYR A 46 -8.36 4.03 -0.28
CA TYR A 46 -7.38 5.02 -0.74
C TYR A 46 -6.80 4.60 -2.10
N LYS A 47 -7.61 4.70 -3.16
CA LYS A 47 -7.16 4.50 -4.55
C LYS A 47 -6.48 5.78 -5.07
N LEU A 48 -5.27 6.03 -4.59
CA LEU A 48 -4.51 7.27 -4.82
C LEU A 48 -3.08 6.97 -5.30
N PRO A 49 -2.45 7.90 -6.03
CA PRO A 49 -1.01 7.85 -6.30
C PRO A 49 -0.19 7.87 -4.99
N VAL A 50 1.04 7.36 -5.06
CA VAL A 50 1.97 7.22 -3.92
C VAL A 50 2.14 8.55 -3.17
N GLU A 51 2.31 9.66 -3.89
CA GLU A 51 2.53 10.98 -3.30
C GLU A 51 1.35 11.39 -2.41
N LYS A 52 0.12 11.07 -2.82
CA LYS A 52 -1.09 11.35 -2.04
C LYS A 52 -1.25 10.38 -0.88
N LEU A 53 -0.85 9.13 -1.02
CA LEU A 53 -0.85 8.16 0.09
C LEU A 53 0.11 8.59 1.21
N VAL A 54 1.29 9.11 0.86
CA VAL A 54 2.22 9.71 1.84
C VAL A 54 1.57 10.89 2.55
N LYS A 55 0.81 11.75 1.84
CA LYS A 55 0.04 12.83 2.48
C LYS A 55 -1.06 12.33 3.42
N VAL A 56 -1.68 11.18 3.13
CA VAL A 56 -2.60 10.52 4.06
C VAL A 56 -1.88 10.11 5.34
N LEU A 57 -0.69 9.51 5.26
CA LEU A 57 0.12 9.15 6.43
C LEU A 57 0.50 10.40 7.25
N GLU A 58 0.99 11.46 6.58
CA GLU A 58 1.32 12.73 7.23
C GLU A 58 0.11 13.35 7.95
N SER A 59 -1.07 13.36 7.31
CA SER A 59 -2.31 13.90 7.92
C SER A 59 -2.77 13.13 9.16
N LYS A 60 -2.32 11.88 9.31
CA LYS A 60 -2.54 11.03 10.48
C LYS A 60 -1.41 11.11 11.50
N ASN A 61 -0.50 12.08 11.33
CA ASN A 61 0.74 12.27 12.09
C ASN A 61 1.75 11.11 11.97
N ILE A 62 1.58 10.18 11.04
CA ILE A 62 2.53 9.09 10.78
C ILE A 62 3.71 9.65 9.99
N ARG A 63 4.83 9.85 10.69
CA ARG A 63 6.07 10.41 10.11
C ARG A 63 7.08 9.34 9.70
N TYR A 64 6.93 8.12 10.23
CA TYR A 64 7.86 7.03 10.04
C TYR A 64 7.08 5.79 9.63
N PHE A 65 7.48 5.18 8.52
CA PHE A 65 6.83 4.00 7.98
C PHE A 65 7.82 3.19 7.14
N THR A 66 7.56 1.89 7.03
CA THR A 66 8.32 0.99 6.17
C THR A 66 7.49 0.59 4.96
N THR A 67 8.16 0.40 3.83
CA THR A 67 7.52 -0.01 2.58
C THR A 67 7.79 -1.48 2.33
N LEU A 68 6.74 -2.28 2.19
CA LEU A 68 6.84 -3.70 1.91
C LEU A 68 6.47 -3.93 0.45
N ASN A 69 7.43 -4.37 -0.36
CA ASN A 69 7.15 -4.84 -1.70
C ASN A 69 6.88 -6.34 -1.63
N TYR A 70 5.74 -6.78 -2.15
CA TYR A 70 5.39 -8.19 -2.20
C TYR A 70 4.91 -8.60 -3.58
N SER A 71 5.68 -9.49 -4.22
CA SER A 71 5.48 -9.97 -5.58
C SER A 71 4.82 -11.34 -5.59
N HIS A 72 3.49 -11.39 -5.66
CA HIS A 72 2.73 -12.64 -5.67
C HIS A 72 2.85 -13.45 -6.96
N LYS A 73 3.17 -12.79 -8.07
CA LYS A 73 3.27 -13.40 -9.39
C LYS A 73 4.75 -13.53 -9.79
N ALA A 74 5.07 -14.59 -10.52
CA ALA A 74 6.38 -14.75 -11.15
C ALA A 74 6.80 -13.48 -11.89
N ASP A 75 8.10 -13.19 -11.86
CA ASP A 75 8.77 -12.06 -12.51
C ASP A 75 8.43 -10.66 -11.96
N ILE A 76 7.44 -10.53 -11.06
CA ILE A 76 7.11 -9.23 -10.47
C ILE A 76 8.19 -8.76 -9.51
N SER A 77 8.91 -9.66 -8.83
CA SER A 77 10.00 -9.28 -7.92
C SER A 77 11.10 -8.52 -8.65
N GLU A 78 11.50 -8.97 -9.83
CA GLU A 78 12.52 -8.30 -10.65
C GLU A 78 12.04 -6.92 -11.13
N TYR A 79 10.75 -6.79 -11.44
CA TYR A 79 10.16 -5.53 -11.90
C TYR A 79 10.07 -4.43 -10.82
N ILE A 80 9.94 -4.80 -9.54
CA ILE A 80 9.70 -3.85 -8.43
C ILE A 80 10.90 -3.64 -7.49
N ASN A 81 12.04 -4.25 -7.80
CA ASN A 81 13.33 -4.01 -7.13
C ASN A 81 14.09 -2.88 -7.83
#